data_AF-A0A8J8WEQ1-F1
#
_entry.id   AF-A0A8J8WEQ1-F1
#
_cell.length_a   1.000
_cell.length_b   1.000
_cell.length_c   1.000
_cell.angle_alpha   90.00
_cell.angle_beta   90.00
_cell.angle_gamma   90.00
#
_symmetry.space_group_name_H-M   'P 1'
#
loop_
_entity.id
_entity.type
_entity.pdbx_description
1 polymer ?
#
loop_
_entity_poly.entity_id
_entity_poly.type
_entity_poly.pdbx_seq_one_letter_code
_entity_poly.pdbx_strand_id
1 'polypeptide(L)'
;MVRIDGSILRSRQRSWIRFTYHDESIRKACFTTLSRHFWYLSEDLIGLSLFDSRLPVSDKQAIVHNVQAILYDEGAEEPAKRINLPSSQVPAATLPSFATKNSLRLFEALDIKTDFLSANPRKWQEEESYVEACRRIEGLRVVNDTAERGVALIQSFNLRLTKDEEQRQFLLQVVEAHRHQQPGTSKASLPRPSRPQ
;
A
#
# COMPACT_ATOMS: atom_id res chain seq x y z
N MET A 1 5.51 -25.25 7.85
CA MET A 1 4.07 -25.10 7.54
C MET A 1 3.35 -24.73 8.83
N VAL A 2 3.23 -23.43 9.12
CA VAL A 2 2.53 -22.93 10.31
C VAL A 2 1.14 -22.50 9.86
N ARG A 3 0.11 -23.27 10.24
CA ARG A 3 -1.29 -22.90 10.06
C ARG A 3 -1.62 -21.83 11.09
N ILE A 4 -1.86 -20.61 10.64
CA ILE A 4 -2.50 -19.59 11.47
C ILE A 4 -4.01 -19.77 11.30
N ASP A 5 -4.65 -20.12 12.41
CA ASP A 5 -6.08 -20.33 12.54
C ASP A 5 -6.84 -19.03 12.21
N GLY A 6 -7.58 -19.04 11.09
CA GLY A 6 -8.37 -17.93 10.56
C GLY A 6 -9.61 -17.56 11.38
N SER A 7 -9.71 -18.06 12.61
CA SER A 7 -10.82 -17.79 13.53
C SER A 7 -10.79 -16.41 14.16
N ILE A 8 -9.64 -15.74 14.18
CA ILE A 8 -9.47 -14.44 14.87
C ILE A 8 -9.88 -13.25 13.98
N LEU A 9 -10.09 -13.45 12.67
CA LEU A 9 -10.47 -12.39 11.73
C LEU A 9 -11.97 -12.32 11.42
N ARG A 10 -12.81 -13.18 12.03
CA ARG A 10 -14.22 -13.36 11.62
C ARG A 10 -15.24 -12.34 12.14
N SER A 11 -14.84 -11.26 12.83
CA SER A 11 -15.82 -10.33 13.41
C SER A 11 -15.51 -8.83 13.28
N ARG A 12 -14.54 -8.41 12.48
CA ARG A 12 -14.14 -6.98 12.41
C ARG A 12 -13.95 -6.42 10.98
N GLN A 13 -14.91 -6.63 10.09
CA GLN A 13 -14.93 -5.95 8.78
C GLN A 13 -16.20 -5.11 8.51
N ARG A 14 -16.88 -4.67 9.57
CA ARG A 14 -17.89 -3.59 9.47
C ARG A 14 -17.35 -2.40 10.23
N SER A 15 -17.10 -1.28 9.53
CA SER A 15 -16.54 -0.01 10.04
C SER A 15 -15.02 0.14 9.94
N TRP A 16 -14.52 0.42 8.73
CA TRP A 16 -13.17 0.99 8.53
C TRP A 16 -13.15 2.53 8.71
N ILE A 17 -14.28 3.16 9.05
CA ILE A 17 -14.45 4.63 8.98
C ILE A 17 -14.99 5.20 10.31
N ARG A 18 -14.47 4.71 11.44
CA ARG A 18 -14.62 5.42 12.71
C ARG A 18 -13.32 5.31 13.49
N PHE A 19 -12.33 6.10 13.08
CA PHE A 19 -11.05 6.22 13.75
C PHE A 19 -11.19 7.05 15.03
N THR A 20 -12.08 6.63 15.94
CA THR A 20 -12.22 7.22 17.27
C THR A 20 -11.32 6.45 18.22
N TYR A 21 -10.02 6.45 17.96
CA TYR A 21 -9.04 6.05 18.97
C TYR A 21 -8.81 7.25 19.88
N HIS A 22 -8.99 7.06 21.19
CA HIS A 22 -9.03 8.15 22.15
C HIS A 22 -7.68 8.85 22.34
N ASP A 23 -6.57 8.16 22.08
CA ASP A 23 -5.24 8.75 22.17
C ASP A 23 -4.85 9.44 20.85
N GLU A 24 -4.75 10.76 20.92
CA GLU A 24 -4.39 11.63 19.80
C GLU A 24 -2.99 11.34 19.25
N SER A 25 -2.03 11.00 20.13
CA SER A 25 -0.65 10.73 19.73
C SER A 25 -0.55 9.45 18.91
N ILE A 26 -1.23 8.39 19.38
CA ILE A 26 -1.29 7.10 18.69
C ILE A 26 -2.09 7.24 17.40
N ARG A 27 -3.21 7.97 17.42
CA ARG A 27 -4.01 8.26 16.22
C ARG A 27 -3.17 8.95 15.15
N LYS A 28 -2.44 10.01 15.51
CA LYS A 28 -1.58 10.76 14.58
C LYS A 28 -0.43 9.91 14.05
N ALA A 29 0.23 9.13 14.91
CA ALA A 29 1.31 8.22 14.51
C ALA A 29 0.81 7.12 13.55
N CYS A 30 -0.35 6.53 13.85
CA CYS A 30 -0.97 5.53 13.01
C CYS A 30 -1.40 6.13 11.66
N PHE A 31 -2.06 7.29 11.67
CA PHE A 31 -2.45 7.99 10.45
C PHE A 31 -1.24 8.36 9.58
N THR A 32 -0.17 8.86 10.18
CA THR A 32 1.09 9.18 9.48
C THR A 32 1.72 7.93 8.86
N THR A 33 1.55 6.78 9.50
CA THR A 33 2.04 5.50 8.97
C THR A 33 1.17 5.04 7.81
N LEU A 34 -0.15 5.07 7.95
CA LEU A 34 -1.10 4.69 6.91
C LEU A 34 -1.01 5.59 5.68
N SER A 35 -0.84 6.90 5.86
CA SER A 35 -0.76 7.85 4.75
C SER A 35 0.45 7.62 3.85
N ARG A 36 1.51 6.99 4.37
CA ARG A 36 2.66 6.55 3.55
C ARG A 36 2.28 5.47 2.54
N HIS A 37 1.15 4.78 2.74
CA HIS A 37 0.63 3.72 1.87
C HIS A 37 -0.49 4.19 0.92
N PHE A 38 -0.82 5.48 0.87
CA PHE A 38 -1.84 6.02 -0.04
C PHE A 38 -1.40 6.04 -1.52
N TRP A 39 -0.25 5.45 -1.86
CA TRP A 39 0.15 5.21 -3.26
C TRP A 39 -0.89 4.36 -3.99
N TYR A 40 -1.46 3.34 -3.34
CA TYR A 40 -2.47 2.47 -3.94
C TYR A 40 -3.81 3.17 -4.23
N LEU A 41 -4.01 4.36 -3.68
CA LEU A 41 -5.20 5.17 -3.93
C LEU A 41 -4.97 6.18 -5.06
N SER A 42 -3.79 6.22 -5.67
CA SER A 42 -3.53 7.13 -6.80
C SER A 42 -4.50 6.89 -7.95
N GLU A 43 -4.71 7.93 -8.74
CA GLU A 43 -5.60 7.88 -9.90
C GLU A 43 -5.24 6.74 -10.86
N ASP A 44 -3.96 6.42 -11.04
CA ASP A 44 -3.50 5.33 -11.92
C ASP A 44 -3.76 3.93 -11.33
N LEU A 45 -3.59 3.76 -10.02
CA LEU A 45 -3.62 2.43 -9.38
C LEU A 45 -5.00 2.02 -8.87
N ILE A 46 -5.89 2.98 -8.60
CA ILE A 46 -7.23 2.72 -8.09
C ILE A 46 -8.04 1.80 -9.02
N GLY A 47 -7.79 1.83 -10.33
CA GLY A 47 -8.41 0.93 -11.31
C GLY A 47 -8.19 -0.55 -11.00
N LEU A 48 -7.06 -0.91 -10.38
CA LEU A 48 -6.77 -2.30 -9.97
C LEU A 48 -7.79 -2.84 -8.96
N SER A 49 -8.45 -1.97 -8.20
CA SER A 49 -9.47 -2.39 -7.23
C SER A 49 -10.69 -3.06 -7.87
N LEU A 50 -10.93 -2.84 -9.17
CA LEU A 50 -12.01 -3.52 -9.93
C LEU A 50 -11.83 -5.05 -9.97
N PHE A 51 -10.59 -5.53 -9.83
CA PHE A 51 -10.22 -6.94 -9.82
C PHE A 51 -10.24 -7.56 -8.40
N ASP A 52 -10.45 -6.77 -7.34
CA ASP A 52 -10.63 -7.31 -5.99
C ASP A 52 -12.02 -7.96 -5.86
N SER A 53 -12.05 -9.23 -5.45
CA SER A 53 -13.27 -9.99 -5.22
C SER A 53 -14.03 -9.54 -3.97
N ARG A 54 -13.35 -8.84 -3.05
CA ARG A 54 -13.91 -8.31 -1.81
C ARG A 54 -14.58 -6.94 -1.99
N LEU A 55 -14.33 -6.27 -3.12
CA LEU A 55 -14.91 -4.97 -3.40
C LEU A 55 -16.41 -5.13 -3.74
N PRO A 56 -17.33 -4.44 -3.03
CA PRO A 56 -18.75 -4.52 -3.31
C PRO A 56 -19.09 -4.12 -4.75
N VAL A 57 -20.13 -4.74 -5.31
CA VAL A 57 -20.61 -4.43 -6.66
C VAL A 57 -21.00 -2.95 -6.81
N SER A 58 -21.58 -2.35 -5.77
CA SER A 58 -21.92 -0.92 -5.75
C SER A 58 -20.71 -0.02 -5.98
N ASP A 59 -19.58 -0.37 -5.36
CA ASP A 59 -18.36 0.41 -5.42
C ASP A 59 -17.67 0.21 -6.77
N LYS A 60 -17.71 -1.02 -7.32
CA LYS A 60 -17.29 -1.28 -8.71
C LYS A 60 -18.08 -0.44 -9.70
N GLN A 61 -19.40 -0.39 -9.56
CA GLN A 61 -20.26 0.43 -10.41
C GLN A 61 -19.92 1.92 -10.28
N ALA A 62 -19.70 2.41 -9.06
CA ALA A 62 -19.31 3.81 -8.83
C ALA A 62 -17.94 4.16 -9.42
N ILE A 63 -16.95 3.28 -9.31
CA ILE A 63 -15.63 3.46 -9.95
C ILE A 63 -15.78 3.49 -11.46
N VAL A 64 -16.47 2.53 -12.06
CA VAL A 64 -16.70 2.47 -13.52
C VAL A 64 -17.41 3.73 -14.00
N HIS A 65 -18.44 4.18 -13.27
CA HIS A 65 -19.12 5.42 -13.55
C HIS A 65 -18.15 6.61 -13.54
N ASN A 66 -17.31 6.76 -12.51
CA ASN A 66 -16.37 7.87 -12.42
C ASN A 66 -15.30 7.84 -13.51
N VAL A 67 -14.88 6.65 -13.93
CA VAL A 67 -13.90 6.44 -15.00
C VAL A 67 -14.48 6.73 -16.39
N GLN A 68 -15.74 6.37 -16.63
CA GLN A 68 -16.40 6.50 -17.94
C GLN A 68 -17.19 7.81 -18.11
N ALA A 69 -17.56 8.47 -17.02
CA ALA A 69 -18.38 9.67 -17.08
C ALA A 69 -17.62 10.80 -17.80
N ILE A 70 -18.17 11.22 -18.94
CA ILE A 70 -17.69 12.37 -19.73
C ILE A 70 -17.70 13.67 -18.87
N LEU A 71 -18.58 13.73 -17.86
CA LEU A 71 -18.79 14.87 -16.96
C LEU A 71 -17.89 14.88 -15.71
N TYR A 72 -17.14 13.80 -15.44
CA TYR A 72 -16.24 13.74 -14.28
C TYR A 72 -14.77 13.85 -14.69
N ASP A 73 -14.04 14.50 -13.80
CA ASP A 73 -12.61 14.83 -13.75
C ASP A 73 -11.75 14.08 -14.78
N GLU A 74 -11.11 14.83 -15.69
CA GLU A 74 -10.10 14.27 -16.60
C GLU A 74 -8.91 13.67 -15.84
N GLY A 75 -8.85 13.94 -14.53
CA GLY A 75 -7.72 13.66 -13.69
C GLY A 75 -6.71 14.79 -13.80
N ALA A 76 -5.73 14.79 -12.90
CA ALA A 76 -4.65 15.75 -13.00
C ALA A 76 -3.79 15.48 -14.25
N GLU A 77 -3.30 16.55 -14.89
CA GLU A 77 -2.34 16.45 -16.00
C GLU A 77 -1.09 15.67 -15.54
N GLU A 78 -0.61 15.98 -14.32
CA GLU A 78 0.41 15.24 -13.60
C GLU A 78 -0.16 14.66 -12.29
N PRO A 79 -0.70 13.42 -12.29
CA PRO A 79 -1.31 12.85 -11.10
C PRO A 79 -0.26 12.60 -10.02
N ALA A 80 -0.60 12.99 -8.78
CA ALA A 80 0.26 12.75 -7.64
C ALA A 80 0.38 11.25 -7.40
N LYS A 81 1.60 10.71 -7.52
CA LYS A 81 1.84 9.27 -7.29
C LYS A 81 1.42 8.79 -5.90
N ARG A 82 1.42 9.70 -4.91
CA ARG A 82 0.86 9.47 -3.57
C ARG A 82 -0.10 10.60 -3.23
N ILE A 83 -1.35 10.24 -2.95
CA ILE A 83 -2.37 11.20 -2.52
C ILE A 83 -2.05 11.73 -1.13
N ASN A 84 -2.13 13.05 -0.98
CA ASN A 84 -2.11 13.70 0.32
C ASN A 84 -3.54 13.94 0.77
N LEU A 85 -4.07 13.01 1.55
CA LEU A 85 -5.41 13.12 2.13
C LEU A 85 -5.28 13.68 3.56
N PRO A 86 -5.83 14.87 3.87
CA PRO A 86 -5.86 15.38 5.23
C PRO A 86 -6.68 14.46 6.15
N SER A 87 -6.29 14.35 7.42
CA SER A 87 -6.99 13.48 8.39
C SER A 87 -8.48 13.83 8.57
N SER A 88 -8.87 15.07 8.28
CA SER A 88 -10.25 15.55 8.31
C SER A 88 -11.11 15.02 7.16
N GLN A 89 -10.50 14.67 6.02
CA GLN A 89 -11.20 14.22 4.82
C GLN A 89 -11.30 12.69 4.72
N VAL A 90 -10.47 11.95 5.47
CA VAL A 90 -10.49 10.48 5.53
C VAL A 90 -11.87 9.90 5.82
N PRO A 91 -12.67 10.44 6.76
CA PRO A 91 -13.97 9.85 7.05
C PRO A 91 -15.00 10.00 5.92
N ALA A 92 -14.80 10.98 5.05
CA ALA A 92 -15.67 11.22 3.89
C ALA A 92 -15.15 10.55 2.62
N ALA A 93 -13.86 10.21 2.57
CA ALA A 93 -13.24 9.59 1.42
C ALA A 93 -13.76 8.16 1.23
N THR A 94 -14.23 7.88 0.03
CA THR A 94 -14.67 6.55 -0.39
C THR A 94 -13.73 6.05 -1.48
N LEU A 95 -13.62 4.74 -1.67
CA LEU A 95 -12.73 4.21 -2.72
C LEU A 95 -13.06 4.77 -4.12
N PRO A 96 -14.34 4.90 -4.53
CA PRO A 96 -14.69 5.48 -5.82
C PRO A 96 -14.30 6.95 -6.00
N SER A 97 -14.15 7.73 -4.92
CA SER A 97 -13.81 9.15 -5.03
C SER A 97 -12.39 9.42 -5.53
N PHE A 98 -11.54 8.39 -5.63
CA PHE A 98 -10.19 8.49 -6.16
C PHE A 98 -10.08 8.07 -7.63
N ALA A 99 -11.16 7.50 -8.19
CA ALA A 99 -11.17 7.05 -9.59
C ALA A 99 -11.45 8.21 -10.54
N THR A 100 -10.59 8.35 -11.55
CA THR A 100 -10.69 9.36 -12.62
C THR A 100 -10.42 8.67 -13.96
N LYS A 101 -10.46 9.41 -15.07
CA LYS A 101 -10.09 8.84 -16.39
C LYS A 101 -8.66 8.29 -16.40
N ASN A 102 -7.75 8.85 -15.59
CA ASN A 102 -6.37 8.38 -15.47
C ASN A 102 -6.26 6.93 -14.99
N SER A 103 -7.28 6.39 -14.32
CA SER A 103 -7.32 4.98 -13.93
C SER A 103 -7.25 4.01 -15.12
N LEU A 104 -7.58 4.47 -16.32
CA LEU A 104 -7.44 3.69 -17.56
C LEU A 104 -6.03 3.69 -18.12
N ARG A 105 -5.16 4.66 -17.77
CA ARG A 105 -3.78 4.72 -18.26
C ARG A 105 -3.00 3.46 -17.92
N LEU A 106 -3.25 2.90 -16.72
CA LEU A 106 -2.65 1.63 -16.32
C LEU A 106 -3.19 0.47 -17.16
N PHE A 107 -4.47 0.48 -17.51
CA PHE A 107 -5.06 -0.57 -18.34
C PHE A 107 -4.49 -0.53 -19.76
N GLU A 108 -4.32 0.67 -20.32
CA GLU A 108 -3.62 0.87 -21.60
C GLU A 108 -2.17 0.38 -21.54
N ALA A 109 -1.42 0.74 -20.49
CA ALA A 109 -0.03 0.31 -20.30
C ALA A 109 0.13 -1.21 -20.13
N LEU A 110 -0.89 -1.88 -19.60
CA LEU A 110 -0.92 -3.33 -19.40
C LEU A 110 -1.62 -4.10 -20.54
N ASP A 111 -2.03 -3.40 -21.60
CA ASP A 111 -2.78 -3.98 -22.72
C ASP A 111 -4.06 -4.73 -22.26
N ILE A 112 -4.75 -4.15 -21.28
CA ILE A 112 -6.00 -4.68 -20.75
C ILE A 112 -7.18 -4.11 -21.55
N LYS A 113 -7.95 -4.99 -22.18
CA LYS A 113 -9.19 -4.61 -22.86
C LYS A 113 -10.24 -4.13 -21.85
N THR A 114 -10.89 -3.03 -22.15
CA THR A 114 -11.85 -2.36 -21.26
C THR A 114 -13.31 -2.61 -21.62
N ASP A 115 -13.58 -3.53 -22.57
CA ASP A 115 -14.92 -3.85 -23.05
C ASP A 115 -15.88 -4.24 -21.92
N PHE A 116 -15.38 -4.97 -20.91
CA PHE A 116 -16.16 -5.37 -19.74
C PHE A 116 -16.70 -4.19 -18.92
N LEU A 117 -16.08 -3.00 -18.98
CA LEU A 117 -16.56 -1.82 -18.25
C LEU A 117 -17.94 -1.36 -18.74
N SER A 118 -18.36 -1.75 -19.95
CA SER A 118 -19.71 -1.49 -20.46
C SER A 118 -20.78 -2.44 -19.89
N ALA A 119 -20.35 -3.59 -19.38
CA ALA A 119 -21.22 -4.61 -18.82
C ALA A 119 -21.45 -4.42 -17.31
N ASN A 120 -22.52 -5.03 -16.78
CA ASN A 120 -22.80 -4.99 -15.35
C ASN A 120 -21.72 -5.76 -14.57
N PRO A 121 -21.15 -5.22 -13.46
CA PRO A 121 -20.10 -5.90 -12.70
C PRO A 121 -20.47 -7.27 -12.13
N ARG A 122 -21.76 -7.58 -12.01
CA ARG A 122 -22.24 -8.92 -11.62
C ARG A 122 -21.94 -9.99 -12.67
N LYS A 123 -21.84 -9.61 -13.94
CA LYS A 123 -21.63 -10.51 -15.08
C LYS A 123 -20.19 -10.52 -15.59
N TRP A 124 -19.29 -9.72 -15.00
CA TRP A 124 -17.90 -9.66 -15.45
C TRP A 124 -17.18 -11.01 -15.46
N GLN A 125 -17.52 -11.92 -14.55
CA GLN A 125 -16.94 -13.27 -14.54
C GLN A 125 -17.30 -14.11 -15.79
N GLU A 126 -18.36 -13.73 -16.49
CA GLU A 126 -18.80 -14.36 -17.75
C GLU A 126 -18.19 -13.68 -18.98
N GLU A 127 -17.61 -12.48 -18.82
CA GLU A 127 -17.01 -11.70 -19.89
C GLU A 127 -15.55 -12.12 -20.14
N GLU A 128 -15.23 -12.49 -21.38
CA GLU A 128 -13.88 -12.92 -21.76
C GLU A 128 -12.83 -11.84 -21.51
N SER A 129 -13.16 -10.57 -21.78
CA SER A 129 -12.25 -9.43 -21.58
C SER A 129 -11.87 -9.24 -20.11
N TYR A 130 -12.80 -9.47 -19.18
CA TYR A 130 -12.52 -9.37 -17.74
C TYR A 130 -11.72 -10.57 -17.23
N VAL A 131 -12.05 -11.79 -17.68
CA VAL A 131 -11.29 -13.00 -17.29
C VAL A 131 -9.84 -12.89 -17.75
N GLU A 132 -9.61 -12.39 -18.96
CA GLU A 132 -8.26 -12.18 -19.46
C GLU A 132 -7.54 -11.04 -18.73
N ALA A 133 -8.25 -9.95 -18.39
CA ALA A 133 -7.72 -8.89 -17.56
C ALA A 133 -7.28 -9.41 -16.18
N CYS A 134 -8.09 -10.25 -15.51
CA CYS A 134 -7.73 -10.90 -14.26
C CYS A 134 -6.43 -11.70 -14.39
N ARG A 135 -6.27 -12.51 -15.45
CA ARG A 135 -5.02 -13.27 -15.68
C ARG A 135 -3.80 -12.36 -15.83
N ARG A 136 -3.93 -11.25 -16.58
CA ARG A 136 -2.86 -10.25 -16.73
C ARG A 136 -2.49 -9.64 -15.37
N ILE A 137 -3.49 -9.27 -14.57
CA ILE A 137 -3.29 -8.70 -13.23
C ILE A 137 -2.67 -9.71 -12.26
N GLU A 138 -3.11 -10.97 -12.27
CA GLU A 138 -2.49 -12.04 -11.47
C GLU A 138 -1.03 -12.31 -11.88
N GLY A 139 -0.71 -12.10 -13.16
CA GLY A 139 0.65 -12.15 -13.68
C GLY A 139 1.54 -10.97 -13.27
N LEU A 140 0.97 -9.89 -12.73
CA LEU A 140 1.77 -8.79 -12.21
C LEU A 140 2.55 -9.25 -10.98
N ARG A 141 3.87 -9.32 -11.14
CA ARG A 141 4.77 -9.60 -10.03
C ARG A 141 4.81 -8.38 -9.11
N VAL A 142 3.93 -8.34 -8.11
CA VAL A 142 3.95 -7.33 -7.04
C VAL A 142 5.09 -7.68 -6.07
N VAL A 143 6.32 -7.45 -6.53
CA VAL A 143 7.50 -7.51 -5.69
C VAL A 143 7.41 -6.29 -4.78
N ASN A 144 7.29 -6.50 -3.47
CA ASN A 144 7.61 -5.43 -2.54
C ASN A 144 9.14 -5.31 -2.53
N ASP A 145 9.70 -4.75 -3.60
CA ASP A 145 11.14 -4.70 -3.85
C ASP A 145 11.87 -4.05 -2.68
N THR A 146 11.25 -3.06 -2.02
CA THR A 146 11.79 -2.45 -0.81
C THR A 146 11.82 -3.40 0.39
N ALA A 147 10.79 -4.22 0.60
CA ALA A 147 10.79 -5.21 1.66
C ALA A 147 11.75 -6.37 1.35
N GLU A 148 11.74 -6.87 0.11
CA GLU A 148 12.64 -7.95 -0.33
C GLU A 148 14.11 -7.51 -0.27
N ARG A 149 14.42 -6.29 -0.70
CA ARG A 149 15.76 -5.70 -0.59
C ARG A 149 16.14 -5.41 0.86
N GLY A 150 15.18 -5.02 1.71
CA GLY A 150 15.39 -4.86 3.15
C GLY A 150 15.73 -6.18 3.84
N VAL A 151 14.98 -7.24 3.53
CA VAL A 151 15.21 -8.60 4.02
C VAL A 151 16.55 -9.13 3.51
N ALA A 152 16.84 -8.98 2.21
CA ALA A 152 18.11 -9.41 1.62
C ALA A 152 19.31 -8.64 2.21
N LEU A 153 19.17 -7.34 2.50
CA LEU A 153 20.20 -6.55 3.15
C LEU A 153 20.46 -7.06 4.58
N ILE A 154 19.41 -7.27 5.37
CA ILE A 154 19.53 -7.80 6.72
C ILE A 154 20.14 -9.21 6.72
N GLN A 155 19.69 -10.08 5.80
CA GLN A 155 20.22 -11.43 5.66
C GLN A 155 21.70 -11.42 5.26
N SER A 156 22.07 -10.65 4.23
CA SER A 156 23.47 -10.54 3.78
C SER A 156 24.38 -9.89 4.81
N PHE A 157 23.89 -8.90 5.56
CA PHE A 157 24.60 -8.29 6.68
C PHE A 157 24.82 -9.27 7.82
N ASN A 158 23.76 -9.97 8.24
CA ASN A 158 23.83 -10.98 9.30
C ASN A 158 24.82 -12.10 8.94
N LEU A 159 24.78 -12.62 7.71
CA LEU A 159 25.69 -13.67 7.25
C LEU A 159 27.16 -13.22 7.15
N ARG A 160 27.42 -11.92 6.96
CA ARG A 160 28.79 -11.37 6.88
C ARG A 160 29.39 -11.07 8.26
N LEU A 161 28.56 -10.73 9.24
CA LEU A 161 29.01 -10.40 10.59
C LEU A 161 29.40 -11.63 11.39
N THR A 162 28.49 -12.60 11.50
CA THR A 162 28.75 -13.85 12.22
C THR A 162 27.73 -14.91 11.82
N LYS A 163 28.18 -16.18 11.80
CA LYS A 163 27.30 -17.35 11.64
C LYS A 163 26.90 -17.96 12.99
N ASP A 164 27.45 -17.43 14.08
CA ASP A 164 27.18 -17.87 15.44
C ASP A 164 26.03 -17.07 16.06
N GLU A 165 25.03 -17.78 16.56
CA GLU A 165 23.78 -17.18 17.05
C GLU A 165 23.98 -16.43 18.38
N GLU A 166 24.88 -16.89 19.26
CA GLU A 166 25.19 -16.18 20.51
C GLU A 166 25.88 -14.85 20.23
N GLN A 167 26.86 -14.82 19.33
CA GLN A 167 27.51 -13.58 18.90
C GLN A 167 26.53 -12.62 18.23
N ARG A 168 25.58 -13.15 17.43
CA ARG A 168 24.52 -12.36 16.80
C ARG A 168 23.63 -11.71 17.86
N GLN A 169 23.22 -12.47 18.86
CA GLN A 169 22.35 -11.97 19.93
C GLN A 169 23.06 -10.92 20.79
N PHE A 170 24.34 -11.13 21.09
CA PHE A 170 25.17 -10.15 21.80
C PHE A 170 25.32 -8.84 21.01
N LEU A 171 25.61 -8.92 19.70
CA LEU A 171 25.68 -7.76 18.81
C LEU A 171 24.37 -6.96 18.79
N LEU A 172 23.21 -7.64 18.73
CA LEU A 172 21.91 -6.97 18.76
C LEU A 172 21.69 -6.21 20.08
N GLN A 173 22.08 -6.80 21.21
CA GLN A 173 22.01 -6.12 22.52
C GLN A 173 22.91 -4.88 22.59
N VAL A 174 24.13 -4.97 22.05
CA VAL A 174 25.07 -3.84 21.99
C VAL A 174 24.53 -2.72 21.09
N VAL A 175 23.98 -3.07 19.92
CA VAL A 175 23.38 -2.09 19.00
C VAL A 175 22.19 -1.38 19.64
N GLU A 176 21.33 -2.11 20.36
CA GLU A 176 20.18 -1.53 21.04
C GLU A 176 20.61 -0.62 22.20
N ALA A 177 21.59 -1.05 23.01
CA ALA A 177 22.18 -0.21 24.04
C ALA A 177 22.79 1.08 23.47
N HIS A 178 23.48 0.98 22.33
CA HIS A 178 24.03 2.16 21.64
C HIS A 178 22.94 3.07 21.08
N ARG A 179 21.82 2.53 20.56
CA ARG A 179 20.66 3.34 20.11
C ARG A 179 20.01 4.10 21.25
N HIS A 180 19.92 3.50 22.44
CA HIS A 180 19.43 4.21 23.62
C HIS A 180 20.36 5.36 24.05
N GLN A 181 21.67 5.20 23.87
CA GLN A 181 22.66 6.24 24.15
C GLN A 181 22.72 7.32 23.06
N GLN A 182 22.41 6.97 21.81
CA GLN A 182 22.40 7.86 20.65
C GLN A 182 21.06 7.76 19.89
N PRO A 183 20.02 8.48 20.34
CA PRO A 183 18.68 8.39 19.74
C PRO A 183 18.57 9.03 18.34
N GLY A 184 19.58 9.79 17.89
CA GLY A 184 19.59 10.45 16.60
C GLY A 184 20.14 9.57 15.48
N THR A 185 19.35 9.29 14.45
CA THR A 185 19.74 8.50 13.27
C THR A 185 20.39 9.34 12.15
N SER A 186 20.63 10.63 12.38
CA SER A 186 21.18 11.54 11.37
C SER A 186 22.71 11.59 11.44
N LYS A 187 23.37 11.84 10.30
CA LYS A 187 24.83 12.05 10.28
C LYS A 187 25.27 13.25 11.12
N ALA A 188 24.36 14.21 11.35
CA ALA A 188 24.59 15.38 12.19
C ALA A 188 24.55 15.10 13.70
N SER A 189 23.91 14.01 14.12
CA SER A 189 23.83 13.59 15.52
C SER A 189 24.98 12.66 15.94
N LEU A 190 25.88 12.30 15.02
CA LEU A 190 27.09 11.53 15.34
C LEU A 190 28.17 12.47 15.90
N PRO A 191 28.85 12.09 17.00
CA PRO A 191 29.97 12.85 17.52
C PRO A 191 31.08 12.94 16.45
N ARG A 192 31.59 14.16 16.21
CA ARG A 192 32.68 14.37 15.26
C ARG A 192 33.94 13.67 15.78
N PRO A 193 34.68 12.94 14.95
CA PRO A 193 35.92 12.31 15.40
C PRO A 193 36.90 13.39 15.85
N SER A 194 37.42 13.24 17.07
CA SER A 194 38.50 14.07 17.59
C SER A 194 39.73 13.86 16.72
N ARG A 195 40.25 14.95 16.16
CA ARG A 195 41.49 14.94 15.39
C ARG A 195 42.63 14.63 16.36
N PRO A 196 43.44 13.58 16.14
CA PRO A 196 44.64 13.37 16.95
C PRO A 196 45.59 14.56 16.76
N GLN A 197 46.17 15.03 17.88
CA GLN A 197 47.16 16.11 17.93
C GLN A 197 48.49 15.67 17.32
#